data_AF-D9CGD7-F1
#
_entry.id   AF-D9CGD7-F1
#
_cell.length_a   1.000
_cell.length_b   1.000
_cell.length_c   1.000
_cell.angle_alpha   90.00
_cell.angle_beta   90.00
_cell.angle_gamma   90.00
#
_symmetry.space_group_name_H-M   'P 1'
#
loop_
_entity.id
_entity.type
_entity.pdbx_description
1 polymer ?
#
loop_
_entity_poly.entity_id
_entity_poly.type
_entity_poly.pdbx_seq_one_letter_code
_entity_poly.pdbx_strand_id
1 'polypeptide(L)'
;MYKRIVSLVLVLLVLASVLSVVQPVKAEPTINAVVPAVVMLDWYTYQTGAGSEWVNFTVTLGQKMSLTFTLIPNSAVGKLLIDSKDYTSLASGKITLDAGTHTIAINFTYSAATSGDIYINLNYNLTFPWTIKLDDSGYPYTSFTFKHGVSLGPYPGATGVPPFGYYAQIDFKGNNVVYVTADKGAWKGSGTKAIGDFGISLADNVALTVGFQATPVSKSLIRVVDNFGTAVNKLPNEFTRILVGSQLTVQPLVSNLTIIHLVNNTAVNGFTFDKPTLYKWGVIAYRLYSKDYVYPIINVTMGQVTPKKLNVAYQLVTPEQVPFTVKLRGDLTKVGMYPLDFIVGGVTVGTLTNTEKVYIDGTVSTIGTYTVTETSDTYNVTISYNVVVNGLTHPYVDKVYTFETVSISTDKVYLTITATKPFLLHSTRKVLRITGSSVGDINIGANNDIYFAGVTTSDTYTVKLATQLLVKNLYEGKPVSAKVTVYDTKGNVIAQASGEQVTFDLEPLVTYVVQGDNGAEKQSKTLYLSDDMEVDFTYSTAPAFTIPMDYVYLAFLAIIAFAILYLVYKLRKGGITVEIQA
;
A
#
# COMPACT_ATOMS: atom_id res chain seq x y z
N MET A 1 9.46 19.32 32.79
CA MET A 1 10.21 18.24 32.11
C MET A 1 9.34 17.36 31.21
N TYR A 2 8.16 16.92 31.64
CA TYR A 2 7.25 16.04 30.87
C TYR A 2 6.89 16.52 29.44
N LYS A 3 6.62 17.83 29.25
CA LYS A 3 6.27 18.38 27.93
C LYS A 3 7.39 18.28 26.88
N ARG A 4 8.67 18.29 27.30
CA ARG A 4 9.81 18.18 26.37
C ARG A 4 10.06 16.74 25.93
N ILE A 5 9.77 15.77 26.78
CA ILE A 5 9.90 14.34 26.48
C ILE A 5 8.80 13.91 25.49
N VAL A 6 7.56 14.36 25.68
CA VAL A 6 6.45 14.07 24.75
C VAL A 6 6.70 14.65 23.37
N SER A 7 7.20 15.88 23.26
CA SER A 7 7.55 16.47 21.96
C SER A 7 8.73 15.75 21.28
N LEU A 8 9.74 15.31 22.04
CA LEU A 8 10.86 14.56 21.48
C LEU A 8 10.42 13.18 20.95
N VAL A 9 9.54 12.49 21.68
CA VAL A 9 8.95 11.20 21.28
C VAL A 9 8.04 11.36 20.06
N LEU A 10 7.25 12.44 19.99
CA LEU A 10 6.42 12.73 18.82
C LEU A 10 7.26 13.04 17.59
N VAL A 11 8.34 13.81 17.74
CA VAL A 11 9.28 14.11 16.65
C VAL A 11 10.02 12.84 16.21
N LEU A 12 10.44 11.97 17.13
CA LEU A 12 11.07 10.68 16.80
C LEU A 12 10.10 9.70 16.13
N LEU A 13 8.81 9.69 16.51
CA LEU A 13 7.77 8.90 15.85
C LEU A 13 7.43 9.43 14.45
N VAL A 14 7.44 10.74 14.25
CA VAL A 14 7.30 11.37 12.93
C VAL A 14 8.55 11.13 12.08
N LEU A 15 9.75 11.18 12.67
CA LEU A 15 10.99 10.85 11.96
C LEU A 15 11.02 9.37 11.58
N ALA A 16 10.56 8.48 12.45
CA ALA A 16 10.45 7.05 12.18
C ALA A 16 9.38 6.72 11.11
N SER A 17 8.26 7.45 11.08
CA SER A 17 7.25 7.28 10.04
C SER A 17 7.70 7.83 8.67
N VAL A 18 8.50 8.89 8.65
CA VAL A 18 9.12 9.43 7.42
C VAL A 18 10.29 8.54 6.94
N LEU A 19 11.06 7.94 7.85
CA LEU A 19 12.14 6.99 7.51
C LEU A 19 11.62 5.62 7.07
N SER A 20 10.41 5.21 7.47
CA SER A 20 9.79 3.95 7.02
C SER A 20 9.29 3.92 5.57
N VAL A 21 9.34 5.06 4.85
CA VAL A 21 8.94 5.15 3.43
C VAL A 21 10.12 5.01 2.47
N VAL A 22 11.35 5.14 2.96
CA VAL A 22 12.55 4.82 2.17
C VAL A 22 12.86 3.34 2.36
N GLN A 23 12.03 2.48 1.76
CA GLN A 23 12.49 1.12 1.51
C GLN A 23 13.82 1.24 0.74
N PRO A 24 14.89 0.55 1.17
CA PRO A 24 16.13 0.57 0.42
C PRO A 24 15.81 0.19 -1.02
N VAL A 25 16.18 1.05 -1.96
CA VAL A 25 16.11 0.75 -3.40
C VAL A 25 16.68 -0.65 -3.54
N LYS A 26 15.82 -1.61 -3.89
CA LYS A 26 16.18 -3.02 -3.95
C LYS A 26 17.36 -3.08 -4.92
N ALA A 27 18.56 -3.38 -4.41
CA ALA A 27 19.75 -3.45 -5.22
C ALA A 27 19.44 -4.32 -6.45
N GLU A 28 19.82 -3.85 -7.64
CA GLU A 28 19.57 -4.58 -8.88
C GLU A 28 20.08 -6.02 -8.70
N PRO A 29 19.22 -7.04 -8.83
CA PRO A 29 19.62 -8.40 -8.56
C PRO A 29 20.71 -8.81 -9.54
N THR A 30 21.92 -9.07 -9.02
CA THR A 30 23.00 -9.69 -9.79
C THR A 30 22.82 -11.20 -9.78
N ILE A 31 22.70 -11.79 -10.96
CA ILE A 31 22.56 -13.24 -11.14
C ILE A 31 23.92 -13.80 -11.51
N ASN A 32 24.42 -14.80 -10.78
CA ASN A 32 25.61 -15.54 -11.22
C ASN A 32 25.21 -16.47 -12.37
N ALA A 33 25.32 -15.97 -13.60
CA ALA A 33 24.90 -16.70 -14.79
C ALA A 33 25.95 -17.73 -15.19
N VAL A 34 25.49 -18.87 -15.69
CA VAL A 34 26.27 -19.96 -16.26
C VAL A 34 25.64 -20.31 -17.60
N VAL A 35 26.32 -20.01 -18.70
CA VAL A 35 25.82 -20.22 -20.07
C VAL A 35 26.84 -21.02 -20.89
N PRO A 36 26.40 -21.78 -21.92
CA PRO A 36 27.35 -22.47 -22.77
C PRO A 36 28.10 -21.48 -23.66
N ALA A 37 29.40 -21.71 -23.77
CA ALA A 37 30.28 -21.00 -24.66
C ALA A 37 31.23 -21.98 -25.36
N VAL A 38 31.81 -21.55 -26.48
CA VAL A 38 32.77 -22.32 -27.25
C VAL A 38 33.83 -21.38 -27.82
N VAL A 39 35.10 -21.81 -27.74
CA VAL A 39 36.18 -21.29 -28.56
C VAL A 39 36.37 -22.26 -29.73
N MET A 40 36.30 -21.77 -30.95
CA MET A 40 36.50 -22.57 -32.16
C MET A 40 37.85 -22.21 -32.76
N LEU A 41 38.66 -23.22 -33.01
CA LEU A 41 39.87 -23.10 -33.82
C LEU A 41 39.50 -23.52 -35.23
N ASP A 42 39.59 -22.58 -36.15
CA ASP A 42 39.28 -22.76 -37.55
C ASP A 42 40.52 -23.21 -38.31
N TRP A 43 40.43 -24.37 -38.94
CA TRP A 43 41.43 -24.93 -39.82
C TRP A 43 40.87 -25.04 -41.24
N TYR A 44 41.29 -24.13 -42.12
CA TYR A 44 40.94 -24.19 -43.54
C TYR A 44 41.73 -25.29 -44.23
N THR A 45 41.01 -26.18 -44.93
CA THR A 45 41.62 -27.21 -45.76
C THR A 45 41.12 -27.13 -47.20
N TYR A 46 42.00 -27.51 -48.14
CA TYR A 46 41.69 -27.64 -49.55
C TYR A 46 42.36 -28.89 -50.11
N GLN A 47 41.56 -29.88 -50.47
CA GLN A 47 42.02 -31.19 -50.94
C GLN A 47 41.44 -31.46 -52.32
N THR A 48 42.30 -31.85 -53.27
CA THR A 48 41.91 -32.16 -54.65
C THR A 48 41.58 -33.64 -54.87
N GLY A 49 41.72 -34.47 -53.83
CA GLY A 49 41.47 -35.91 -53.87
C GLY A 49 41.53 -36.53 -52.46
N ALA A 50 41.57 -37.86 -52.37
CA ALA A 50 41.74 -38.54 -51.10
C ALA A 50 43.13 -38.25 -50.50
N GLY A 51 43.19 -38.09 -49.18
CA GLY A 51 44.43 -37.70 -48.50
C GLY A 51 44.29 -37.64 -47.00
N SER A 52 45.34 -37.19 -46.32
CA SER A 52 45.30 -36.94 -44.88
C SER A 52 46.28 -35.86 -44.48
N GLU A 53 45.96 -35.10 -43.44
CA GLU A 53 46.84 -34.07 -42.89
C GLU A 53 46.85 -34.08 -41.37
N TRP A 54 48.02 -33.79 -40.80
CA TRP A 54 48.22 -33.69 -39.37
C TRP A 54 48.13 -32.24 -38.89
N VAL A 55 47.29 -32.00 -37.89
CA VAL A 55 47.16 -30.73 -37.19
C VAL A 55 47.53 -30.96 -35.73
N ASN A 56 48.67 -30.42 -35.33
CA ASN A 56 49.29 -30.68 -34.03
C ASN A 56 49.54 -29.37 -33.28
N PHE A 57 49.11 -29.30 -32.02
CA PHE A 57 49.30 -28.12 -31.19
C PHE A 57 49.25 -28.49 -29.70
N THR A 58 49.74 -27.58 -28.86
CA THR A 58 49.55 -27.63 -27.42
C THR A 58 48.45 -26.64 -27.05
N VAL A 59 47.50 -27.04 -26.21
CA VAL A 59 46.47 -26.15 -25.66
C VAL A 59 46.59 -26.09 -24.14
N THR A 60 46.57 -24.89 -23.58
CA THR A 60 46.43 -24.68 -22.13
C THR A 60 45.05 -24.15 -21.83
N LEU A 61 44.33 -24.88 -20.97
CA LEU A 61 42.95 -24.61 -20.58
C LEU A 61 42.91 -24.11 -19.12
N GLY A 62 42.38 -22.93 -18.90
CA GLY A 62 42.16 -22.36 -17.56
C GLY A 62 41.00 -23.00 -16.81
N GLN A 63 40.20 -23.82 -17.49
CA GLN A 63 39.05 -24.53 -16.93
C GLN A 63 38.76 -25.80 -17.72
N LYS A 64 37.91 -26.65 -17.17
CA LYS A 64 37.44 -27.87 -17.82
C LYS A 64 36.68 -27.53 -19.10
N MET A 65 37.07 -28.15 -20.22
CA MET A 65 36.44 -27.95 -21.52
C MET A 65 36.14 -29.29 -22.19
N SER A 66 35.37 -29.25 -23.27
CA SER A 66 35.07 -30.42 -24.07
C SER A 66 35.39 -30.19 -25.52
N LEU A 67 36.28 -31.04 -26.02
CA LEU A 67 36.72 -31.09 -27.41
C LEU A 67 35.67 -31.81 -28.25
N THR A 68 35.21 -31.12 -29.31
CA THR A 68 34.37 -31.68 -30.37
C THR A 68 34.84 -31.15 -31.73
N PHE A 69 34.33 -31.73 -32.82
CA PHE A 69 34.71 -31.34 -34.17
C PHE A 69 33.47 -31.03 -35.01
N THR A 70 33.53 -29.94 -35.78
CA THR A 70 32.61 -29.70 -36.89
C THR A 70 33.39 -29.93 -38.17
N LEU A 71 33.04 -31.00 -38.88
CA LEU A 71 33.77 -31.47 -40.05
C LEU A 71 33.05 -31.07 -41.34
N ILE A 72 33.83 -30.79 -42.38
CA ILE A 72 33.31 -30.58 -43.74
C ILE A 72 32.96 -31.93 -44.41
N PRO A 73 32.14 -31.94 -45.48
CA PRO A 73 31.86 -33.16 -46.23
C PRO A 73 33.14 -33.90 -46.66
N ASN A 74 33.06 -35.22 -46.74
CA ASN A 74 34.18 -36.11 -47.12
C ASN A 74 35.41 -36.07 -46.19
N SER A 75 35.29 -35.49 -44.99
CA SER A 75 36.35 -35.47 -43.98
C SER A 75 35.97 -36.26 -42.73
N ALA A 76 36.99 -36.82 -42.06
CA ALA A 76 36.86 -37.56 -40.81
C ALA A 76 38.10 -37.33 -39.93
N VAL A 77 37.96 -37.52 -38.61
CA VAL A 77 39.11 -37.64 -37.71
C VAL A 77 39.62 -39.08 -37.79
N GLY A 78 40.69 -39.30 -38.58
CA GLY A 78 41.28 -40.61 -38.78
C GLY A 78 42.22 -41.05 -37.64
N LYS A 79 42.77 -40.09 -36.89
CA LYS A 79 43.50 -40.33 -35.64
C LYS A 79 43.37 -39.13 -34.71
N LEU A 80 43.19 -39.36 -33.43
CA LEU A 80 43.22 -38.33 -32.40
C LEU A 80 44.09 -38.78 -31.23
N LEU A 81 45.19 -38.09 -30.98
CA LEU A 81 46.05 -38.28 -29.83
C LEU A 81 45.95 -37.08 -28.91
N ILE A 82 45.71 -37.34 -27.62
CA ILE A 82 45.74 -36.32 -26.56
C ILE A 82 46.68 -36.82 -25.48
N ASP A 83 47.75 -36.06 -25.20
CA ASP A 83 48.81 -36.45 -24.27
C ASP A 83 49.37 -37.86 -24.59
N SER A 84 49.58 -38.10 -25.88
CA SER A 84 50.03 -39.38 -26.45
C SER A 84 49.11 -40.59 -26.25
N LYS A 85 47.89 -40.39 -25.72
CA LYS A 85 46.86 -41.42 -25.63
C LYS A 85 45.89 -41.33 -26.81
N ASP A 86 45.42 -42.47 -27.29
CA ASP A 86 44.51 -42.55 -28.44
C ASP A 86 43.05 -42.35 -28.03
N TYR A 87 42.42 -41.32 -28.59
CA TYR A 87 41.01 -40.96 -28.39
C TYR A 87 40.19 -41.07 -29.69
N THR A 88 40.73 -41.72 -30.73
CA THR A 88 40.10 -41.76 -32.07
C THR A 88 38.67 -42.31 -32.03
N SER A 89 38.41 -43.33 -31.21
CA SER A 89 37.06 -43.92 -31.06
C SER A 89 36.03 -42.98 -30.43
N LEU A 90 36.46 -41.87 -29.83
CA LEU A 90 35.62 -40.86 -29.18
C LEU A 90 35.52 -39.57 -30.00
N ALA A 91 36.20 -39.48 -31.14
CA ALA A 91 36.28 -38.26 -31.96
C ALA A 91 34.94 -37.84 -32.57
N SER A 92 33.99 -38.76 -32.74
CA SER A 92 32.61 -38.46 -33.16
C SER A 92 31.72 -37.93 -32.03
N GLY A 93 32.22 -37.95 -30.79
CA GLY A 93 31.49 -37.56 -29.59
C GLY A 93 32.11 -36.35 -28.90
N LYS A 94 32.02 -36.36 -27.56
CA LYS A 94 32.50 -35.29 -26.68
C LYS A 94 33.65 -35.82 -25.84
N ILE A 95 34.84 -35.25 -26.00
CA ILE A 95 36.01 -35.61 -25.19
C ILE A 95 36.23 -34.51 -24.17
N THR A 96 36.26 -34.89 -22.90
CA THR A 96 36.40 -33.91 -21.80
C THR A 96 37.86 -33.76 -21.41
N LEU A 97 38.34 -32.53 -21.41
CA LEU A 97 39.69 -32.13 -21.00
C LEU A 97 39.59 -31.34 -19.70
N ASP A 98 40.38 -31.72 -18.70
CA ASP A 98 40.46 -30.96 -17.46
C ASP A 98 41.26 -29.66 -17.66
N ALA A 99 41.30 -28.80 -16.63
CA ALA A 99 42.15 -27.62 -16.68
C ALA A 99 43.63 -28.03 -16.68
N GLY A 100 44.47 -27.33 -17.46
CA GLY A 100 45.88 -27.64 -17.62
C GLY A 100 46.34 -27.61 -19.07
N THR A 101 47.58 -28.04 -19.29
CA THR A 101 48.20 -28.08 -20.62
C THR A 101 48.08 -29.48 -21.22
N HIS A 102 47.56 -29.56 -22.44
CA HIS A 102 47.36 -30.78 -23.20
C HIS A 102 48.04 -30.69 -24.56
N THR A 103 48.69 -31.77 -24.98
CA THR A 103 49.21 -31.92 -26.35
C THR A 103 48.16 -32.61 -27.19
N ILE A 104 47.78 -32.02 -28.33
CA ILE A 104 46.74 -32.52 -29.23
C ILE A 104 47.36 -32.74 -30.62
N ALA A 105 47.23 -33.94 -31.14
CA ALA A 105 47.61 -34.29 -32.51
C ALA A 105 46.43 -34.96 -33.22
N ILE A 106 45.99 -34.36 -34.32
CA ILE A 106 44.80 -34.78 -35.06
C ILE A 106 45.22 -35.11 -36.49
N ASN A 107 44.90 -36.31 -36.97
CA ASN A 107 44.99 -36.65 -38.38
C ASN A 107 43.60 -36.53 -39.00
N PHE A 108 43.37 -35.50 -39.81
CA PHE A 108 42.18 -35.42 -40.64
C PHE A 108 42.38 -36.26 -41.89
N THR A 109 41.40 -37.12 -42.21
CA THR A 109 41.40 -37.97 -43.40
C THR A 109 40.30 -37.54 -44.35
N TYR A 110 40.60 -37.55 -45.64
CA TYR A 110 39.73 -37.10 -46.72
C TYR A 110 39.48 -38.24 -47.69
N SER A 111 38.21 -38.55 -47.96
CA SER A 111 37.83 -39.64 -48.87
C SER A 111 37.72 -39.20 -50.33
N ALA A 112 37.63 -37.89 -50.59
CA ALA A 112 37.51 -37.28 -51.91
C ALA A 112 37.89 -35.79 -51.85
N ALA A 113 37.84 -35.10 -53.00
CA ALA A 113 38.04 -33.65 -53.05
C ALA A 113 37.06 -32.92 -52.13
N THR A 114 37.56 -31.96 -51.35
CA THR A 114 36.78 -31.18 -50.39
C THR A 114 37.51 -29.88 -50.05
N SER A 115 36.76 -28.87 -49.60
CA SER A 115 37.30 -27.57 -49.22
C SER A 115 36.39 -26.90 -48.20
N GLY A 116 36.98 -26.24 -47.21
CA GLY A 116 36.28 -25.46 -46.20
C GLY A 116 36.92 -25.53 -44.82
N ASP A 117 36.19 -24.95 -43.87
CA ASP A 117 36.63 -24.75 -42.50
C ASP A 117 36.28 -25.96 -41.63
N ILE A 118 37.30 -26.58 -41.05
CA ILE A 118 37.13 -27.57 -39.98
C ILE A 118 37.24 -26.83 -38.65
N TYR A 119 36.18 -26.92 -37.83
CA TYR A 119 36.19 -26.31 -36.50
C TYR A 119 36.56 -27.32 -35.43
N ILE A 120 37.67 -27.06 -34.74
CA ILE A 120 38.06 -27.73 -33.51
C ILE A 120 37.45 -26.94 -32.35
N ASN A 121 36.41 -27.48 -31.74
CA ASN A 121 35.58 -26.77 -30.77
C ASN A 121 35.96 -27.11 -29.34
N LEU A 122 36.28 -26.10 -28.54
CA LEU A 122 36.50 -26.19 -27.10
C LEU A 122 35.28 -25.62 -26.37
N ASN A 123 34.37 -26.50 -25.98
CA ASN A 123 33.09 -26.15 -25.35
C ASN A 123 33.23 -26.07 -23.83
N TYR A 124 32.65 -25.05 -23.20
CA TYR A 124 32.72 -24.85 -21.75
C TYR A 124 31.51 -24.07 -21.22
N ASN A 125 31.40 -24.02 -19.90
CA ASN A 125 30.37 -23.24 -19.21
C ASN A 125 30.97 -21.90 -18.78
N LEU A 126 30.59 -20.83 -19.46
CA LEU A 126 31.01 -19.47 -19.12
C LEU A 126 30.20 -18.99 -17.91
N THR A 127 30.91 -18.54 -16.88
CA THR A 127 30.30 -17.98 -15.66
C THR A 127 30.59 -16.49 -15.56
N PHE A 128 29.56 -15.67 -15.32
CA PHE A 128 29.72 -14.22 -15.13
C PHE A 128 28.55 -13.62 -14.33
N PRO A 129 28.75 -12.48 -13.65
CA PRO A 129 27.65 -11.73 -13.05
C PRO A 129 26.79 -11.09 -14.15
N TRP A 130 25.52 -11.47 -14.22
CA TRP A 130 24.53 -10.90 -15.11
C TRP A 130 23.68 -9.89 -14.35
N THR A 131 23.81 -8.63 -14.74
CA THR A 131 22.95 -7.54 -14.26
C THR A 131 22.00 -7.16 -15.37
N ILE A 132 20.69 -7.13 -15.10
CA ILE A 132 19.67 -6.79 -16.10
C ILE A 132 19.46 -5.28 -16.06
N LYS A 133 19.88 -4.58 -17.13
CA LYS A 133 19.67 -3.15 -17.33
C LYS A 133 18.90 -2.90 -18.60
N LEU A 134 18.33 -1.70 -18.78
CA LEU A 134 17.76 -1.26 -20.05
C LEU A 134 18.62 -0.17 -20.67
N ASP A 135 18.82 -0.22 -21.98
CA ASP A 135 19.42 0.88 -22.73
C ASP A 135 18.37 1.96 -23.08
N ASP A 136 18.81 3.04 -23.74
CA ASP A 136 17.94 4.15 -24.12
C ASP A 136 16.85 3.78 -25.15
N SER A 137 17.05 2.67 -25.87
CA SER A 137 16.06 2.09 -26.78
C SER A 137 15.13 1.10 -26.06
N GLY A 138 15.40 0.82 -24.78
CA GLY A 138 14.64 -0.07 -23.93
C GLY A 138 14.96 -1.56 -24.12
N TYR A 139 16.04 -1.89 -24.81
CA TYR A 139 16.48 -3.28 -24.87
C TYR A 139 17.12 -3.68 -23.54
N PRO A 140 16.74 -4.84 -22.97
CA PRO A 140 17.48 -5.39 -21.85
C PRO A 140 18.90 -5.75 -22.29
N TYR A 141 19.90 -5.40 -21.50
CA TYR A 141 21.29 -5.73 -21.78
C TYR A 141 22.04 -6.18 -20.52
N THR A 142 23.18 -6.83 -20.74
CA THR A 142 24.18 -7.14 -19.71
C THR A 142 25.58 -6.79 -20.20
N SER A 143 26.45 -6.40 -19.28
CA SER A 143 27.86 -6.12 -19.56
C SER A 143 28.75 -6.93 -18.62
N PHE A 144 29.77 -7.58 -19.16
CA PHE A 144 30.71 -8.40 -18.41
C PHE A 144 32.05 -8.53 -19.14
N THR A 145 33.07 -8.99 -18.43
CA THR A 145 34.36 -9.35 -19.04
C THR A 145 34.32 -10.82 -19.45
N PHE A 146 34.36 -11.08 -20.74
CA PHE A 146 34.51 -12.41 -21.30
C PHE A 146 35.95 -12.90 -21.13
N LYS A 147 36.08 -14.04 -20.46
CA LYS A 147 37.34 -14.74 -20.28
C LYS A 147 37.18 -16.19 -20.73
N HIS A 148 37.84 -16.55 -21.83
CA HIS A 148 37.77 -17.92 -22.34
C HIS A 148 38.86 -18.81 -21.72
N GLY A 149 40.02 -18.27 -21.34
CA GLY A 149 41.06 -19.03 -20.66
C GLY A 149 41.70 -20.12 -21.53
N VAL A 150 41.82 -19.89 -22.84
CA VAL A 150 42.49 -20.81 -23.78
C VAL A 150 43.75 -20.14 -24.28
N SER A 151 44.87 -20.87 -24.27
CA SER A 151 46.13 -20.42 -24.88
C SER A 151 46.69 -21.55 -25.74
N LEU A 152 47.21 -21.23 -26.92
CA LEU A 152 47.84 -22.20 -27.81
C LEU A 152 49.37 -22.04 -27.81
N GLY A 153 50.05 -23.17 -27.89
CA GLY A 153 51.50 -23.27 -28.03
C GLY A 153 51.90 -24.31 -29.07
N PRO A 154 53.15 -24.28 -29.54
CA PRO A 154 53.64 -25.27 -30.50
C PRO A 154 53.54 -26.68 -29.90
N TYR A 155 53.27 -27.66 -30.76
CA TYR A 155 53.42 -29.07 -30.38
C TYR A 155 54.90 -29.35 -30.05
N PRO A 156 55.23 -30.27 -29.12
CA PRO A 156 56.63 -30.59 -28.82
C PRO A 156 57.44 -30.90 -30.08
N GLY A 157 58.51 -30.12 -30.30
CA GLY A 157 59.38 -30.23 -31.49
C GLY A 157 58.94 -29.43 -32.72
N ALA A 158 57.79 -28.74 -32.69
CA ALA A 158 57.35 -27.84 -33.75
C ALA A 158 57.87 -26.41 -33.53
N THR A 159 58.06 -25.67 -34.63
CA THR A 159 58.57 -24.29 -34.62
C THR A 159 57.49 -23.22 -34.40
N GLY A 160 56.21 -23.59 -34.45
CA GLY A 160 55.09 -22.66 -34.28
C GLY A 160 53.75 -23.36 -34.09
N VAL A 161 52.72 -22.57 -33.76
CA VAL A 161 51.32 -23.01 -33.72
C VAL A 161 50.78 -23.06 -35.16
N PRO A 162 49.92 -24.03 -35.52
CA PRO A 162 49.21 -23.98 -36.79
C PRO A 162 48.46 -22.63 -36.98
N PRO A 163 48.37 -22.12 -38.21
CA PRO A 163 47.72 -20.85 -38.51
C PRO A 163 46.18 -20.94 -38.41
N PHE A 164 45.66 -21.10 -37.20
CA PHE A 164 44.23 -21.15 -36.95
C PHE A 164 43.56 -19.78 -37.13
N GLY A 165 42.35 -19.78 -37.66
CA GLY A 165 41.37 -18.74 -37.38
C GLY A 165 40.74 -18.95 -35.99
N TYR A 166 40.32 -17.89 -35.32
CA TYR A 166 39.77 -17.97 -33.97
C TYR A 166 38.38 -17.36 -33.90
N TYR A 167 37.42 -18.16 -33.44
CA TYR A 167 36.07 -17.72 -33.15
C TYR A 167 35.70 -17.99 -31.70
N ALA A 168 34.83 -17.16 -31.15
CA ALA A 168 34.12 -17.46 -29.91
C ALA A 168 32.61 -17.38 -30.13
N GLN A 169 31.86 -18.23 -29.45
CA GLN A 169 30.40 -18.14 -29.41
C GLN A 169 29.93 -18.29 -27.97
N ILE A 170 29.05 -17.40 -27.54
CA ILE A 170 28.36 -17.42 -26.25
C ILE A 170 26.87 -17.55 -26.53
N ASP A 171 26.20 -18.56 -25.96
CA ASP A 171 24.77 -18.79 -26.18
C ASP A 171 23.98 -18.37 -24.94
N PHE A 172 23.29 -17.23 -25.03
CA PHE A 172 22.46 -16.66 -23.97
C PHE A 172 21.07 -17.33 -23.85
N LYS A 173 20.88 -18.45 -24.56
CA LYS A 173 19.72 -19.33 -24.49
C LYS A 173 18.42 -18.58 -24.71
N GLY A 174 17.45 -18.64 -23.80
CA GLY A 174 16.09 -18.11 -24.01
C GLY A 174 15.97 -16.60 -24.29
N ASN A 175 17.07 -15.89 -24.55
CA ASN A 175 17.14 -14.48 -24.87
C ASN A 175 17.77 -14.29 -26.27
N ASN A 176 17.01 -13.76 -27.21
CA ASN A 176 17.52 -13.40 -28.53
C ASN A 176 18.46 -12.19 -28.43
N VAL A 177 19.65 -12.28 -29.00
CA VAL A 177 20.64 -11.21 -29.04
C VAL A 177 20.33 -10.27 -30.21
N VAL A 178 20.19 -8.97 -29.90
CA VAL A 178 19.92 -7.91 -30.88
C VAL A 178 21.20 -7.20 -31.29
N TYR A 179 22.10 -6.94 -30.33
CA TYR A 179 23.39 -6.33 -30.59
C TYR A 179 24.45 -6.84 -29.63
N VAL A 180 25.71 -6.68 -30.05
CA VAL A 180 26.89 -6.96 -29.25
C VAL A 180 27.89 -5.84 -29.49
N THR A 181 28.44 -5.28 -28.41
CA THR A 181 29.58 -4.36 -28.49
C THR A 181 30.73 -4.90 -27.66
N ALA A 182 31.96 -4.68 -28.13
CA ALA A 182 33.17 -5.19 -27.52
C ALA A 182 34.32 -4.20 -27.65
N ASP A 183 35.29 -4.26 -26.75
CA ASP A 183 36.56 -3.53 -26.86
C ASP A 183 37.56 -4.19 -27.81
N LYS A 184 37.41 -5.49 -28.08
CA LYS A 184 38.30 -6.31 -28.92
C LYS A 184 37.51 -7.30 -29.78
N GLY A 185 38.05 -7.58 -30.97
CA GLY A 185 37.46 -8.53 -31.93
C GLY A 185 36.23 -7.97 -32.64
N ALA A 186 35.80 -8.65 -33.71
CA ALA A 186 34.58 -8.32 -34.42
C ALA A 186 33.43 -9.20 -33.90
N TRP A 187 32.40 -8.58 -33.32
CA TRP A 187 31.28 -9.32 -32.71
C TRP A 187 29.96 -9.08 -33.42
N LYS A 188 29.12 -10.11 -33.47
CA LYS A 188 27.75 -10.05 -34.01
C LYS A 188 26.79 -10.92 -33.21
N GLY A 189 25.51 -10.53 -33.22
CA GLY A 189 24.41 -11.36 -32.71
C GLY A 189 23.87 -12.32 -33.77
N SER A 190 23.43 -13.51 -33.35
CA SER A 190 22.71 -14.47 -34.21
C SER A 190 21.78 -15.35 -33.37
N GLY A 191 20.47 -15.13 -33.48
CA GLY A 191 19.49 -15.81 -32.64
C GLY A 191 19.79 -15.53 -31.17
N THR A 192 20.11 -16.58 -30.40
CA THR A 192 20.44 -16.49 -28.97
C THR A 192 21.92 -16.31 -28.68
N LYS A 193 22.74 -16.20 -29.72
CA LYS A 193 24.20 -16.28 -29.63
C LYS A 193 24.85 -14.92 -29.89
N ALA A 194 25.92 -14.64 -29.16
CA ALA A 194 26.93 -13.67 -29.55
C ALA A 194 28.12 -14.42 -30.16
N ILE A 195 28.58 -14.00 -31.32
CA ILE A 195 29.69 -14.62 -32.06
C ILE A 195 30.78 -13.58 -32.24
N GLY A 196 32.00 -13.89 -31.79
CA GLY A 196 33.21 -13.09 -31.98
C GLY A 196 34.13 -13.76 -33.00
N ASP A 197 34.70 -12.95 -33.90
CA ASP A 197 35.77 -13.32 -34.82
C ASP A 197 37.04 -12.54 -34.43
N PHE A 198 38.12 -13.27 -34.20
CA PHE A 198 39.42 -12.71 -33.81
C PHE A 198 40.50 -12.88 -34.88
N GLY A 199 40.15 -13.35 -36.09
CA GLY A 199 41.12 -13.64 -37.14
C GLY A 199 42.18 -14.62 -36.66
N ILE A 200 43.46 -14.24 -36.78
CA ILE A 200 44.61 -15.10 -36.43
C ILE A 200 45.17 -14.86 -35.01
N SER A 201 44.50 -14.06 -34.18
CA SER A 201 44.96 -13.74 -32.82
C SER A 201 43.87 -13.98 -31.81
N LEU A 202 44.04 -14.99 -30.95
CA LEU A 202 43.06 -15.34 -29.93
C LEU A 202 43.03 -14.26 -28.82
N ALA A 203 42.03 -13.38 -28.85
CA ALA A 203 41.87 -12.31 -27.87
C ALA A 203 41.10 -12.78 -26.64
N ASP A 204 41.68 -12.57 -25.45
CA ASP A 204 41.04 -12.84 -24.16
C ASP A 204 40.81 -11.55 -23.35
N ASN A 205 40.06 -11.65 -22.25
CA ASN A 205 39.67 -10.54 -21.38
C ASN A 205 38.99 -9.42 -22.21
N VAL A 206 37.89 -9.77 -22.88
CA VAL A 206 37.11 -8.86 -23.74
C VAL A 206 35.99 -8.24 -22.91
N ALA A 207 35.91 -6.92 -22.85
CA ALA A 207 34.77 -6.23 -22.26
C ALA A 207 33.60 -6.27 -23.24
N LEU A 208 32.56 -7.04 -22.91
CA LEU A 208 31.38 -7.25 -23.75
C LEU A 208 30.16 -6.55 -23.17
N THR A 209 29.34 -5.99 -24.04
CA THR A 209 27.95 -5.63 -23.76
C THR A 209 27.04 -6.29 -24.78
N VAL A 210 26.02 -7.00 -24.29
CA VAL A 210 25.09 -7.77 -25.10
C VAL A 210 23.68 -7.29 -24.82
N GLY A 211 23.00 -6.79 -25.85
CA GLY A 211 21.60 -6.39 -25.81
C GLY A 211 20.69 -7.49 -26.33
N PHE A 212 19.53 -7.65 -25.70
CA PHE A 212 18.56 -8.70 -26.00
C PHE A 212 17.24 -8.13 -26.49
N GLN A 213 16.47 -8.95 -27.19
CA GLN A 213 15.15 -8.58 -27.68
C GLN A 213 14.18 -8.35 -26.50
N ALA A 214 13.48 -7.23 -26.52
CA ALA A 214 12.46 -6.90 -25.52
C ALA A 214 11.13 -7.61 -25.83
N THR A 215 10.99 -8.88 -25.45
CA THR A 215 9.71 -9.59 -25.58
C THR A 215 8.72 -9.08 -24.53
N PRO A 216 7.47 -8.72 -24.88
CA PRO A 216 6.51 -8.19 -23.92
C PRO A 216 6.26 -9.11 -22.72
N VAL A 217 6.02 -8.53 -21.55
CA VAL A 217 5.57 -9.24 -20.34
C VAL A 217 4.17 -9.80 -20.57
N SER A 218 4.00 -11.11 -20.35
CA SER A 218 2.69 -11.74 -20.48
C SER A 218 1.76 -11.34 -19.35
N LYS A 219 0.57 -10.82 -19.70
CA LYS A 219 -0.50 -10.48 -18.76
C LYS A 219 -1.11 -11.69 -18.04
N SER A 220 -0.91 -12.91 -18.55
CA SER A 220 -1.34 -14.13 -17.83
C SER A 220 -0.48 -14.43 -16.59
N LEU A 221 0.67 -13.76 -16.45
CA LEU A 221 1.64 -14.01 -15.39
C LEU A 221 1.72 -12.89 -14.35
N ILE A 222 1.02 -11.79 -14.59
CA ILE A 222 1.05 -10.60 -13.74
C ILE A 222 -0.37 -10.08 -13.49
N ARG A 223 -0.53 -9.31 -12.41
CA ARG A 223 -1.69 -8.44 -12.20
C ARG A 223 -1.20 -7.02 -11.92
N VAL A 224 -2.01 -6.03 -12.25
CA VAL A 224 -1.72 -4.62 -11.94
C VAL A 224 -2.76 -4.13 -10.93
N VAL A 225 -2.27 -3.55 -9.82
CA VAL A 225 -3.12 -2.97 -8.77
C VAL A 225 -2.93 -1.46 -8.70
N ASP A 226 -4.00 -0.74 -8.34
CA ASP A 226 -4.03 0.73 -8.20
C ASP A 226 -3.67 1.22 -6.78
N ASN A 227 -3.80 2.53 -6.56
CA ASN A 227 -3.63 3.22 -5.26
C ASN A 227 -4.40 2.58 -4.10
N PHE A 228 -5.48 1.84 -4.39
CA PHE A 228 -6.40 1.29 -3.42
C PHE A 228 -6.21 -0.23 -3.26
N GLY A 229 -5.22 -0.81 -3.94
CA GLY A 229 -5.01 -2.26 -4.00
C GLY A 229 -6.02 -3.00 -4.87
N THR A 230 -6.84 -2.27 -5.65
CA THR A 230 -7.84 -2.86 -6.55
C THR A 230 -7.14 -3.32 -7.83
N ALA A 231 -7.46 -4.52 -8.29
CA ALA A 231 -6.91 -5.04 -9.53
C ALA A 231 -7.52 -4.31 -10.74
N VAL A 232 -6.69 -3.56 -11.46
CA VAL A 232 -7.06 -2.84 -12.70
C VAL A 232 -6.58 -3.55 -13.96
N ASN A 233 -5.58 -4.44 -13.84
CA ASN A 233 -5.08 -5.32 -14.90
C ASN A 233 -4.74 -4.62 -16.23
N LYS A 234 -4.35 -3.35 -16.14
CA LYS A 234 -3.92 -2.50 -17.25
C LYS A 234 -2.56 -1.90 -16.92
N LEU A 235 -1.62 -1.96 -17.85
CA LEU A 235 -0.35 -1.23 -17.77
C LEU A 235 -0.57 0.26 -18.09
N PRO A 236 0.38 1.15 -17.73
CA PRO A 236 0.15 2.59 -17.81
C PRO A 236 -0.24 3.12 -19.21
N ASN A 237 0.29 2.56 -20.30
CA ASN A 237 -0.07 2.96 -21.67
C ASN A 237 -1.44 2.46 -22.15
N GLU A 238 -2.10 1.60 -21.38
CA GLU A 238 -3.39 1.00 -21.75
C GLU A 238 -4.58 1.80 -21.21
N PHE A 239 -4.31 2.73 -20.31
CA PHE A 239 -5.31 3.69 -19.88
C PHE A 239 -5.46 4.77 -20.95
N THR A 240 -6.71 5.16 -21.24
CA THR A 240 -6.99 6.31 -22.11
C THR A 240 -6.42 7.60 -21.55
N ARG A 241 -6.25 7.66 -20.22
CA ARG A 241 -5.60 8.72 -19.47
C ARG A 241 -5.07 8.19 -18.15
N ILE A 242 -4.04 8.84 -17.63
CA ILE A 242 -3.61 8.69 -16.24
C ILE A 242 -3.67 10.07 -15.61
N LEU A 243 -4.16 10.14 -14.38
CA LEU A 243 -4.24 11.39 -13.64
C LEU A 243 -3.09 11.54 -12.65
N VAL A 244 -2.72 12.77 -12.34
CA VAL A 244 -1.75 13.08 -11.28
C VAL A 244 -2.21 12.47 -9.94
N GLY A 245 -1.27 11.91 -9.18
CA GLY A 245 -1.50 11.15 -7.95
C GLY A 245 -1.63 9.65 -8.15
N SER A 246 -1.68 9.16 -9.39
CA SER A 246 -1.88 7.74 -9.68
C SER A 246 -0.69 6.90 -9.25
N GLN A 247 -0.98 5.74 -8.67
CA GLN A 247 -0.02 4.73 -8.27
C GLN A 247 -0.43 3.38 -8.85
N LEU A 248 0.51 2.70 -9.51
CA LEU A 248 0.27 1.38 -10.10
C LEU A 248 1.40 0.45 -9.69
N THR A 249 1.05 -0.75 -9.22
CA THR A 249 2.05 -1.78 -8.91
C THR A 249 1.75 -3.04 -9.69
N VAL A 250 2.74 -3.52 -10.44
CA VAL A 250 2.69 -4.82 -11.11
C VAL A 250 3.13 -5.90 -10.13
N GLN A 251 2.30 -6.92 -9.94
CA GLN A 251 2.55 -8.02 -9.02
C GLN A 251 2.60 -9.35 -9.80
N PRO A 252 3.50 -10.28 -9.43
CA PRO A 252 3.54 -11.59 -10.06
C PRO A 252 2.32 -12.44 -9.62
N LEU A 253 1.76 -13.21 -10.55
CA LEU A 253 0.74 -14.23 -10.26
C LEU A 253 1.34 -15.62 -10.01
N VAL A 254 2.65 -15.78 -10.23
CA VAL A 254 3.38 -17.03 -9.99
C VAL A 254 4.61 -16.76 -9.13
N SER A 255 4.97 -17.72 -8.27
CA SER A 255 6.01 -17.55 -7.26
C SER A 255 7.44 -17.46 -7.80
N ASN A 256 7.69 -17.98 -9.00
CA ASN A 256 9.02 -18.01 -9.63
C ASN A 256 9.29 -16.84 -10.60
N LEU A 257 8.44 -15.81 -10.60
CA LEU A 257 8.58 -14.63 -11.44
C LEU A 257 9.02 -13.43 -10.60
N THR A 258 10.14 -12.83 -10.98
CA THR A 258 10.61 -11.57 -10.39
C THR A 258 10.16 -10.41 -11.27
N ILE A 259 9.68 -9.34 -10.64
CA ILE A 259 9.26 -8.09 -11.29
C ILE A 259 10.17 -6.94 -10.83
N ILE A 260 10.60 -6.11 -11.77
CA ILE A 260 11.28 -4.83 -11.53
C ILE A 260 10.48 -3.74 -12.25
N HIS A 261 10.10 -2.70 -11.52
CA HIS A 261 9.49 -1.50 -12.10
C HIS A 261 10.57 -0.46 -12.35
N LEU A 262 10.48 0.21 -13.49
CA LEU A 262 11.37 1.28 -13.88
C LEU A 262 10.58 2.55 -14.13
N VAL A 263 11.06 3.66 -13.59
CA VAL A 263 10.59 5.00 -13.92
C VAL A 263 11.81 5.85 -14.28
N ASN A 264 11.83 6.40 -15.49
CA ASN A 264 12.94 7.16 -16.05
C ASN A 264 14.28 6.40 -15.86
N ASN A 265 14.29 5.12 -16.25
CA ASN A 265 15.42 4.19 -16.13
C ASN A 265 15.90 3.90 -14.71
N THR A 266 15.16 4.31 -13.68
CA THR A 266 15.48 4.04 -12.26
C THR A 266 14.54 2.99 -11.68
N ALA A 267 15.10 2.01 -10.97
CA ALA A 267 14.31 0.99 -10.28
C ALA A 267 13.48 1.59 -9.13
N VAL A 268 12.19 1.23 -9.11
CA VAL A 268 11.22 1.68 -8.09
C VAL A 268 10.35 0.49 -7.65
N ASN A 269 9.62 0.64 -6.54
CA ASN A 269 8.73 -0.41 -6.01
C ASN A 269 7.38 -0.49 -6.74
N GLY A 270 7.05 0.55 -7.49
CA GLY A 270 5.80 0.71 -8.23
C GLY A 270 5.82 2.05 -8.95
N PHE A 271 4.92 2.23 -9.89
CA PHE A 271 4.78 3.48 -10.63
C PHE A 271 4.07 4.51 -9.76
N THR A 272 4.66 5.69 -9.61
CA THR A 272 4.02 6.85 -8.99
C THR A 272 4.06 8.02 -9.96
N PHE A 273 2.89 8.55 -10.29
CA PHE A 273 2.69 9.62 -11.26
C PHE A 273 2.25 10.89 -10.53
N ASP A 274 3.18 11.55 -9.84
CA ASP A 274 2.93 12.67 -8.93
C ASP A 274 2.93 14.05 -9.60
N LYS A 275 3.40 14.14 -10.84
CA LYS A 275 3.52 15.40 -11.60
C LYS A 275 2.97 15.25 -13.01
N PRO A 276 2.56 16.35 -13.66
CA PRO A 276 2.10 16.35 -15.04
C PRO A 276 3.29 16.50 -16.01
N THR A 277 4.21 15.54 -15.97
CA THR A 277 5.42 15.50 -16.82
C THR A 277 5.46 14.19 -17.59
N LEU A 278 6.32 14.09 -18.62
CA LEU A 278 6.53 12.82 -19.30
C LEU A 278 7.25 11.83 -18.37
N TYR A 279 6.65 10.66 -18.15
CA TYR A 279 7.28 9.53 -17.47
C TYR A 279 7.59 8.45 -18.50
N LYS A 280 8.85 8.03 -18.58
CA LYS A 280 9.24 6.76 -19.21
C LYS A 280 9.07 5.67 -18.17
N TRP A 281 8.24 4.67 -18.43
CA TRP A 281 8.01 3.57 -17.50
C TRP A 281 8.37 2.23 -18.13
N GLY A 282 8.77 1.29 -17.30
CA GLY A 282 9.12 -0.07 -17.73
C GLY A 282 8.77 -1.11 -16.68
N VAL A 283 8.45 -2.31 -17.14
CA VAL A 283 8.31 -3.53 -16.34
C VAL A 283 9.28 -4.53 -16.92
N ILE A 284 10.26 -4.95 -16.13
CA ILE A 284 11.08 -6.12 -16.42
C ILE A 284 10.50 -7.28 -15.61
N ALA A 285 10.16 -8.36 -16.30
CA ALA A 285 9.77 -9.62 -15.67
C ALA A 285 10.78 -10.69 -16.07
N TYR A 286 11.35 -11.39 -15.10
CA TYR A 286 12.28 -12.47 -15.41
C TYR A 286 12.08 -13.71 -14.52
N ARG A 287 12.46 -14.85 -15.07
CA ARG A 287 12.53 -16.14 -14.36
C ARG A 287 13.94 -16.71 -14.47
N LEU A 288 14.38 -17.39 -13.42
CA LEU A 288 15.66 -18.10 -13.45
C LEU A 288 15.43 -19.54 -13.95
N TYR A 289 16.15 -19.91 -15.00
CA TYR A 289 16.33 -21.31 -15.38
C TYR A 289 17.59 -21.84 -14.69
N SER A 290 17.56 -23.07 -14.14
CA SER A 290 18.67 -23.59 -13.32
C SER A 290 18.85 -25.12 -13.40
N LYS A 291 18.59 -25.74 -14.56
CA LYS A 291 18.77 -27.20 -14.74
C LYS A 291 20.22 -27.52 -15.13
N ASP A 292 20.54 -27.33 -16.41
CA ASP A 292 21.88 -27.59 -16.96
C ASP A 292 22.75 -26.32 -17.01
N TYR A 293 22.11 -25.15 -16.93
CA TYR A 293 22.66 -23.80 -17.01
C TYR A 293 21.88 -22.88 -16.09
N VAL A 294 22.47 -21.76 -15.69
CA VAL A 294 21.83 -20.75 -14.84
C VAL A 294 21.72 -19.45 -15.61
N TYR A 295 20.52 -19.06 -16.04
CA TYR A 295 20.33 -17.81 -16.78
C TYR A 295 18.91 -17.24 -16.59
N PRO A 296 18.75 -15.91 -16.65
CA PRO A 296 17.43 -15.30 -16.69
C PRO A 296 16.77 -15.47 -18.06
N ILE A 297 15.46 -15.71 -18.10
CA ILE A 297 14.61 -15.48 -19.28
C ILE A 297 13.90 -14.15 -19.05
N ILE A 298 14.14 -13.17 -19.92
CA ILE A 298 13.77 -11.77 -19.69
C ILE A 298 12.63 -11.35 -20.61
N ASN A 299 11.59 -10.77 -20.02
CA ASN A 299 10.52 -10.07 -20.71
C ASN A 299 10.48 -8.62 -20.26
N VAL A 300 10.22 -7.72 -21.21
CA VAL A 300 10.20 -6.27 -20.97
C VAL A 300 8.99 -5.66 -21.66
N THR A 301 8.21 -4.88 -20.91
CA THR A 301 7.18 -4.00 -21.45
C THR A 301 7.45 -2.59 -20.98
N MET A 302 7.44 -1.62 -21.89
CA MET A 302 7.68 -0.22 -21.57
C MET A 302 6.69 0.67 -22.29
N GLY A 303 6.66 1.92 -21.87
CA GLY A 303 5.98 2.96 -22.58
C GLY A 303 6.30 4.33 -22.02
N GLN A 304 5.55 5.30 -22.51
CA GLN A 304 5.59 6.65 -22.02
C GLN A 304 4.18 7.06 -21.64
N VAL A 305 4.06 7.87 -20.60
CA VAL A 305 2.79 8.46 -20.21
C VAL A 305 3.01 9.85 -19.65
N THR A 306 2.11 10.77 -19.97
CA THR A 306 2.06 12.10 -19.38
C THR A 306 0.77 12.20 -18.58
N PRO A 307 0.84 12.18 -17.24
CA PRO A 307 -0.34 12.29 -16.40
C PRO A 307 -1.01 13.65 -16.57
N LYS A 308 -2.34 13.68 -16.67
CA LYS A 308 -3.11 14.93 -16.70
C LYS A 308 -3.27 15.47 -15.28
N LYS A 309 -3.23 16.79 -15.13
CA LYS A 309 -3.53 17.46 -13.85
C LYS A 309 -4.97 17.17 -13.46
N LEU A 310 -5.20 16.72 -12.24
CA LEU A 310 -6.55 16.61 -11.68
C LEU A 310 -6.89 17.89 -10.93
N ASN A 311 -8.15 18.31 -11.01
CA ASN A 311 -8.72 19.30 -10.12
C ASN A 311 -10.13 18.84 -9.72
N VAL A 312 -10.34 18.59 -8.44
CA VAL A 312 -11.64 18.23 -7.88
C VAL A 312 -12.23 19.45 -7.18
N ALA A 313 -13.32 19.96 -7.74
CA ALA A 313 -14.18 20.95 -7.12
C ALA A 313 -15.42 20.27 -6.54
N TYR A 314 -16.04 20.89 -5.53
CA TYR A 314 -17.29 20.42 -5.00
C TYR A 314 -18.18 21.58 -4.59
N GLN A 315 -19.49 21.36 -4.63
CA GLN A 315 -20.48 22.35 -4.27
C GLN A 315 -21.70 21.71 -3.61
N LEU A 316 -22.30 22.42 -2.66
CA LEU A 316 -23.58 22.09 -2.07
C LEU A 316 -24.65 22.90 -2.81
N VAL A 317 -25.59 22.20 -3.45
CA VAL A 317 -26.68 22.83 -4.22
C VAL A 317 -27.95 22.67 -3.42
N THR A 318 -28.53 23.79 -2.97
CA THR A 318 -29.69 23.77 -2.08
C THR A 318 -30.78 24.71 -2.61
N PRO A 319 -32.07 24.36 -2.46
CA PRO A 319 -33.18 25.23 -2.88
C PRO A 319 -33.37 26.44 -1.96
N GLU A 320 -32.83 26.39 -0.75
CA GLU A 320 -32.88 27.44 0.28
C GLU A 320 -31.58 27.43 1.09
N GLN A 321 -31.38 28.44 1.94
CA GLN A 321 -30.25 28.46 2.88
C GLN A 321 -30.40 27.33 3.91
N VAL A 322 -29.38 26.47 4.00
CA VAL A 322 -29.34 25.33 4.94
C VAL A 322 -28.38 25.60 6.11
N PRO A 323 -28.57 24.95 7.28
CA PRO A 323 -27.79 25.20 8.49
C PRO A 323 -26.44 24.45 8.52
N PHE A 324 -26.01 23.87 7.41
CA PHE A 324 -24.79 23.08 7.31
C PHE A 324 -24.03 23.36 6.02
N THR A 325 -22.74 23.04 6.01
CA THR A 325 -21.92 22.98 4.80
C THR A 325 -21.28 21.60 4.69
N VAL A 326 -20.73 21.30 3.52
CA VAL A 326 -19.95 20.08 3.30
C VAL A 326 -18.53 20.43 2.88
N LYS A 327 -17.57 19.55 3.18
CA LYS A 327 -16.17 19.73 2.80
C LYS A 327 -15.54 18.41 2.39
N LEU A 328 -14.91 18.37 1.22
CA LEU A 328 -14.01 17.28 0.86
C LEU A 328 -12.65 17.49 1.52
N ARG A 329 -12.13 16.43 2.13
CA ARG A 329 -10.82 16.41 2.77
C ARG A 329 -9.79 15.68 1.90
N GLY A 330 -8.58 16.21 1.84
CA GLY A 330 -7.46 15.62 1.10
C GLY A 330 -6.86 16.56 0.05
N ASP A 331 -5.93 16.03 -0.73
CA ASP A 331 -5.32 16.74 -1.86
C ASP A 331 -6.21 16.60 -3.09
N LEU A 332 -7.08 17.58 -3.33
CA LEU A 332 -8.04 17.62 -4.44
C LEU A 332 -7.38 17.78 -5.82
N THR A 333 -6.04 17.81 -5.89
CA THR A 333 -5.27 17.84 -7.14
C THR A 333 -4.71 16.48 -7.56
N LYS A 334 -4.98 15.43 -6.77
CA LYS A 334 -4.47 14.07 -6.96
C LYS A 334 -5.57 13.05 -6.81
N VAL A 335 -5.57 11.99 -7.63
CA VAL A 335 -6.52 10.87 -7.46
C VAL A 335 -6.48 10.32 -6.05
N GLY A 336 -7.63 9.85 -5.56
CA GLY A 336 -7.72 9.42 -4.18
C GLY A 336 -9.16 9.19 -3.73
N MET A 337 -9.26 8.84 -2.44
CA MET A 337 -10.51 8.80 -1.70
C MET A 337 -10.56 10.05 -0.82
N TYR A 338 -11.63 10.84 -0.96
CA TYR A 338 -11.80 12.09 -0.24
C TYR A 338 -12.90 11.93 0.80
N PRO A 339 -12.59 11.93 2.11
CA PRO A 339 -13.62 11.97 3.13
C PRO A 339 -14.52 13.21 2.97
N LEU A 340 -15.83 13.02 3.08
CA LEU A 340 -16.83 14.08 3.01
C LEU A 340 -17.29 14.46 4.42
N ASP A 341 -16.93 15.67 4.85
CA ASP A 341 -17.28 16.21 6.16
C ASP A 341 -18.57 17.02 6.10
N PHE A 342 -19.41 16.83 7.10
CA PHE A 342 -20.64 17.58 7.35
C PHE A 342 -20.41 18.54 8.50
N ILE A 343 -20.57 19.84 8.26
CA ILE A 343 -20.17 20.89 9.18
C ILE A 343 -21.37 21.78 9.53
N VAL A 344 -21.68 21.89 10.82
CA VAL A 344 -22.74 22.76 11.37
C VAL A 344 -22.10 23.76 12.31
N GLY A 345 -22.31 25.06 12.09
CA GLY A 345 -21.74 26.10 12.96
C GLY A 345 -20.20 26.04 13.11
N GLY A 346 -19.49 25.52 12.10
CA GLY A 346 -18.04 25.31 12.15
C GLY A 346 -17.57 23.99 12.79
N VAL A 347 -18.48 23.19 13.35
CA VAL A 347 -18.18 21.88 13.97
C VAL A 347 -18.51 20.76 13.01
N THR A 348 -17.58 19.81 12.82
CA THR A 348 -17.86 18.59 12.04
C THR A 348 -18.77 17.68 12.84
N VAL A 349 -20.01 17.51 12.38
CA VAL A 349 -21.00 16.61 12.99
C VAL A 349 -20.87 15.19 12.46
N GLY A 350 -20.33 15.00 11.25
CA GLY A 350 -20.10 13.67 10.71
C GLY A 350 -19.14 13.66 9.52
N THR A 351 -18.57 12.50 9.26
CA THR A 351 -17.67 12.27 8.13
C THR A 351 -18.08 10.97 7.45
N LEU A 352 -18.25 11.02 6.13
CA LEU A 352 -18.30 9.81 5.31
C LEU A 352 -16.92 9.50 4.77
N THR A 353 -16.49 8.27 4.95
CA THR A 353 -15.24 7.75 4.39
C THR A 353 -15.55 6.82 3.22
N ASN A 354 -14.67 6.78 2.22
CA ASN A 354 -14.75 5.86 1.08
C ASN A 354 -15.97 6.05 0.15
N THR A 355 -16.69 7.17 0.23
CA THR A 355 -17.83 7.44 -0.66
C THR A 355 -17.45 8.28 -1.88
N GLU A 356 -16.50 9.21 -1.71
CA GLU A 356 -16.03 10.11 -2.77
C GLU A 356 -14.66 9.63 -3.25
N LYS A 357 -14.59 9.13 -4.47
CA LYS A 357 -13.38 8.58 -5.07
C LYS A 357 -13.22 9.06 -6.50
N VAL A 358 -12.00 9.46 -6.85
CA VAL A 358 -11.58 9.64 -8.24
C VAL A 358 -10.51 8.61 -8.53
N TYR A 359 -10.77 7.73 -9.49
CA TYR A 359 -9.88 6.66 -9.90
C TYR A 359 -8.83 7.15 -10.91
N ILE A 360 -7.80 6.33 -11.13
CA ILE A 360 -6.65 6.62 -12.01
C ILE A 360 -7.08 7.03 -13.43
N ASP A 361 -8.15 6.41 -13.93
CA ASP A 361 -8.69 6.65 -15.27
C ASP A 361 -9.68 7.82 -15.36
N GLY A 362 -9.92 8.51 -14.24
CA GLY A 362 -10.88 9.61 -14.13
C GLY A 362 -12.31 9.18 -13.80
N THR A 363 -12.60 7.88 -13.67
CA THR A 363 -13.90 7.43 -13.18
C THR A 363 -14.15 8.00 -11.78
N VAL A 364 -15.38 8.41 -11.48
CA VAL A 364 -15.76 9.00 -10.19
C VAL A 364 -16.82 8.13 -9.54
N SER A 365 -16.65 7.84 -8.25
CA SER A 365 -17.68 7.26 -7.37
C SER A 365 -18.00 8.30 -6.31
N THR A 366 -19.27 8.65 -6.16
CA THR A 366 -19.73 9.75 -5.31
C THR A 366 -21.17 9.50 -4.86
N ILE A 367 -21.57 10.00 -3.67
CA ILE A 367 -23.00 10.04 -3.29
C ILE A 367 -23.78 11.15 -4.03
N GLY A 368 -23.06 12.14 -4.55
CA GLY A 368 -23.61 13.26 -5.29
C GLY A 368 -23.80 12.93 -6.77
N THR A 369 -23.84 13.98 -7.57
CA THR A 369 -23.70 13.91 -9.04
C THR A 369 -22.39 14.57 -9.43
N TYR A 370 -21.78 14.18 -10.53
CA TYR A 370 -20.56 14.83 -10.98
C TYR A 370 -20.61 15.21 -12.46
N THR A 371 -19.87 16.25 -12.81
CA THR A 371 -19.57 16.62 -14.19
C THR A 371 -18.06 16.61 -14.41
N VAL A 372 -17.66 16.40 -15.66
CA VAL A 372 -16.27 16.34 -16.06
C VAL A 372 -16.03 17.31 -17.21
N THR A 373 -14.99 18.13 -17.09
CA THR A 373 -14.45 18.91 -18.20
C THR A 373 -13.00 18.52 -18.40
N GLU A 374 -12.70 17.98 -19.58
CA GLU A 374 -11.37 17.49 -19.94
C GLU A 374 -10.75 18.36 -21.05
N THR A 375 -9.48 18.73 -20.85
CA THR A 375 -8.64 19.34 -21.89
C THR A 375 -7.44 18.44 -22.20
N SER A 376 -6.48 18.90 -23.01
CA SER A 376 -5.25 18.14 -23.26
C SER A 376 -4.47 17.85 -21.97
N ASP A 377 -4.45 18.81 -21.03
CA ASP A 377 -3.52 18.80 -19.90
C ASP A 377 -4.22 18.68 -18.54
N THR A 378 -5.52 18.96 -18.49
CA THR A 378 -6.30 19.01 -17.25
C THR A 378 -7.54 18.12 -17.32
N TYR A 379 -7.90 17.57 -16.17
CA TYR A 379 -9.11 16.82 -15.91
C TYR A 379 -9.80 17.44 -14.71
N ASN A 380 -10.90 18.16 -14.95
CA ASN A 380 -11.65 18.83 -13.89
C ASN A 380 -12.89 18.01 -13.57
N VAL A 381 -13.04 17.67 -12.29
CA VAL A 381 -14.22 16.98 -11.75
C VAL A 381 -14.94 17.97 -10.84
N THR A 382 -16.22 18.20 -11.09
CA THR A 382 -17.08 18.99 -10.19
C THR A 382 -18.13 18.08 -9.59
N ILE A 383 -18.09 17.90 -8.27
CA ILE A 383 -19.07 17.09 -7.52
C ILE A 383 -20.14 18.02 -6.94
N SER A 384 -21.39 17.83 -7.35
CA SER A 384 -22.56 18.54 -6.84
C SER A 384 -23.31 17.66 -5.84
N TYR A 385 -23.48 18.15 -4.62
CA TYR A 385 -24.32 17.55 -3.60
C TYR A 385 -25.67 18.26 -3.58
N ASN A 386 -26.66 17.71 -4.27
CA ASN A 386 -28.00 18.29 -4.35
C ASN A 386 -28.78 17.94 -3.10
N VAL A 387 -29.19 18.96 -2.33
CA VAL A 387 -29.96 18.80 -1.11
C VAL A 387 -31.45 18.88 -1.43
N VAL A 388 -32.19 17.87 -1.00
CA VAL A 388 -33.64 17.88 -0.92
C VAL A 388 -34.04 18.29 0.49
N VAL A 389 -34.82 19.36 0.59
CA VAL A 389 -35.37 19.88 1.84
C VAL A 389 -36.80 19.36 2.00
N ASN A 390 -37.02 18.54 3.02
CA ASN A 390 -38.33 18.01 3.35
C ASN A 390 -38.87 18.79 4.56
N GLY A 391 -39.79 19.71 4.32
CA GLY A 391 -40.53 20.38 5.40
C GLY A 391 -41.54 19.42 6.02
N LEU A 392 -41.59 19.38 7.35
CA LEU A 392 -42.46 18.47 8.10
C LEU A 392 -43.46 19.24 8.95
N THR A 393 -44.67 18.69 9.07
CA THR A 393 -45.69 19.16 10.01
C THR A 393 -45.58 18.43 11.35
N HIS A 394 -44.36 18.35 11.89
CA HIS A 394 -44.05 17.64 13.13
C HIS A 394 -43.68 18.64 14.24
N PRO A 395 -44.18 18.48 15.48
CA PRO A 395 -44.05 19.51 16.54
C PRO A 395 -42.61 19.83 16.97
N TYR A 396 -41.68 18.88 16.79
CA TYR A 396 -40.28 19.03 17.23
C TYR A 396 -39.25 18.92 16.11
N VAL A 397 -39.70 18.66 14.87
CA VAL A 397 -38.82 18.48 13.72
C VAL A 397 -39.49 19.19 12.56
N ASP A 398 -38.93 20.32 12.15
CA ASP A 398 -39.49 21.13 11.07
C ASP A 398 -38.90 20.74 9.70
N LYS A 399 -37.65 20.25 9.66
CA LYS A 399 -36.95 19.94 8.41
C LYS A 399 -36.09 18.68 8.49
N VAL A 400 -36.09 17.93 7.38
CA VAL A 400 -35.14 16.85 7.09
C VAL A 400 -34.44 17.14 5.75
N TYR A 401 -33.12 17.25 5.81
CA TYR A 401 -32.22 17.51 4.69
C TYR A 401 -31.62 16.20 4.18
N THR A 402 -31.81 15.89 2.91
CA THR A 402 -31.43 14.61 2.28
C THR A 402 -30.72 14.83 0.96
N PHE A 403 -29.99 13.84 0.45
CA PHE A 403 -29.28 13.91 -0.87
C PHE A 403 -29.99 13.13 -1.98
N GLU A 404 -31.23 12.77 -1.72
CA GLU A 404 -32.14 12.05 -2.61
C GLU A 404 -33.58 12.26 -2.12
N THR A 405 -34.56 11.97 -2.96
CA THR A 405 -35.95 11.93 -2.52
C THR A 405 -36.17 10.71 -1.62
N VAL A 406 -36.68 10.95 -0.42
CA VAL A 406 -36.92 9.90 0.59
C VAL A 406 -38.39 9.88 1.01
N SER A 407 -38.85 8.75 1.53
CA SER A 407 -40.15 8.66 2.21
C SER A 407 -39.98 8.91 3.69
N ILE A 408 -40.77 9.83 4.25
CA ILE A 408 -40.74 10.20 5.66
C ILE A 408 -42.14 10.00 6.24
N SER A 409 -42.22 9.23 7.32
CA SER A 409 -43.41 9.08 8.16
C SER A 409 -43.12 9.66 9.54
N THR A 410 -44.09 10.35 10.13
CA THR A 410 -43.92 11.02 11.41
C THR A 410 -44.97 10.54 12.40
N ASP A 411 -44.55 10.24 13.62
CA ASP A 411 -45.38 10.12 14.82
C ASP A 411 -44.91 11.19 15.83
N LYS A 412 -45.58 11.33 16.97
CA LYS A 412 -45.38 12.37 17.98
C LYS A 412 -43.95 12.45 18.53
N VAL A 413 -43.27 11.31 18.66
CA VAL A 413 -41.96 11.17 19.33
C VAL A 413 -40.93 10.40 18.49
N TYR A 414 -41.29 9.98 17.28
CA TYR A 414 -40.37 9.34 16.36
C TYR A 414 -40.69 9.64 14.90
N LEU A 415 -39.66 9.56 14.06
CA LEU A 415 -39.76 9.68 12.61
C LEU A 415 -39.21 8.42 11.98
N THR A 416 -39.78 8.01 10.86
CA THR A 416 -39.28 6.90 10.05
C THR A 416 -38.89 7.42 8.68
N ILE A 417 -37.64 7.21 8.29
CA ILE A 417 -37.04 7.73 7.06
C ILE A 417 -36.45 6.55 6.27
N THR A 418 -36.92 6.31 5.05
CA THR A 418 -36.29 5.31 4.15
C THR A 418 -35.25 6.02 3.29
N ALA A 419 -33.97 5.71 3.53
CA ALA A 419 -32.84 6.40 2.90
C ALA A 419 -31.71 5.42 2.54
N THR A 420 -30.94 5.78 1.52
CA THR A 420 -29.71 5.10 1.08
C THR A 420 -28.47 5.98 1.24
N LYS A 421 -28.69 7.29 1.41
CA LYS A 421 -27.68 8.32 1.64
C LYS A 421 -27.85 8.99 3.01
N PRO A 422 -26.83 9.70 3.51
CA PRO A 422 -26.92 10.43 4.76
C PRO A 422 -28.03 11.46 4.73
N PHE A 423 -28.53 11.79 5.92
CA PHE A 423 -29.47 12.88 6.10
C PHE A 423 -29.11 13.68 7.34
N LEU A 424 -29.57 14.93 7.36
CA LEU A 424 -29.57 15.76 8.55
C LEU A 424 -31.02 16.12 8.89
N LEU A 425 -31.30 16.34 10.15
CA LEU A 425 -32.61 16.83 10.59
C LEU A 425 -32.42 17.97 11.57
N HIS A 426 -33.33 18.93 11.50
CA HIS A 426 -33.43 20.03 12.46
C HIS A 426 -34.49 19.66 13.49
N SER A 427 -34.08 19.51 14.75
CA SER A 427 -34.97 19.18 15.84
C SER A 427 -34.71 20.01 17.08
N THR A 428 -35.79 20.57 17.62
CA THR A 428 -35.79 21.26 18.91
C THR A 428 -35.70 20.29 20.10
N ARG A 429 -35.88 18.98 19.85
CA ARG A 429 -35.69 17.93 20.84
C ARG A 429 -34.43 17.13 20.55
N LYS A 430 -33.83 16.62 21.61
CA LYS A 430 -32.66 15.74 21.49
C LYS A 430 -33.01 14.47 20.74
N VAL A 431 -32.27 14.15 19.68
CA VAL A 431 -32.33 12.82 19.07
C VAL A 431 -31.55 11.86 19.95
N LEU A 432 -32.24 10.86 20.50
CA LEU A 432 -31.63 9.88 21.39
C LEU A 432 -30.97 8.75 20.60
N ARG A 433 -31.63 8.33 19.52
CA ARG A 433 -31.25 7.12 18.79
C ARG A 433 -31.75 7.19 17.35
N ILE A 434 -30.94 6.68 16.43
CA ILE A 434 -31.34 6.42 15.06
C ILE A 434 -31.01 4.95 14.80
N THR A 435 -32.03 4.17 14.44
CA THR A 435 -31.93 2.72 14.26
C THR A 435 -32.44 2.33 12.88
N GLY A 436 -31.59 1.70 12.08
CA GLY A 436 -32.01 1.05 10.83
C GLY A 436 -32.59 -0.32 11.11
N SER A 437 -33.62 -0.72 10.38
CA SER A 437 -34.30 -2.00 10.56
C SER A 437 -33.38 -3.22 10.38
N SER A 438 -32.35 -3.08 9.54
CA SER A 438 -31.36 -4.11 9.23
C SER A 438 -29.97 -3.84 9.81
N VAL A 439 -29.57 -2.56 9.93
CA VAL A 439 -28.22 -2.18 10.40
C VAL A 439 -28.14 -1.88 11.90
N GLY A 440 -29.28 -1.83 12.60
CA GLY A 440 -29.31 -1.47 14.01
C GLY A 440 -28.94 0.00 14.24
N ASP A 441 -28.30 0.31 15.37
CA ASP A 441 -28.01 1.68 15.76
C ASP A 441 -26.86 2.29 14.98
N ILE A 442 -27.05 3.53 14.55
CA ILE A 442 -26.01 4.31 13.89
C ILE A 442 -25.57 5.48 14.76
N ASN A 443 -24.32 5.91 14.54
CA ASN A 443 -23.76 7.07 15.21
C ASN A 443 -24.51 8.34 14.79
N ILE A 444 -24.79 9.19 15.78
CA ILE A 444 -25.46 10.47 15.59
C ILE A 444 -24.45 11.58 15.81
N GLY A 445 -24.24 12.37 14.78
CA GLY A 445 -23.57 13.66 14.89
C GLY A 445 -24.54 14.71 15.36
N ALA A 446 -24.14 15.64 16.23
CA ALA A 446 -25.00 16.75 16.61
C ALA A 446 -24.20 18.02 16.86
N ASN A 447 -24.76 19.15 16.44
CA ASN A 447 -24.36 20.48 16.91
C ASN A 447 -25.56 21.42 16.81
N ASN A 448 -25.82 22.18 17.88
CA ASN A 448 -27.07 22.91 18.05
C ASN A 448 -28.28 21.96 17.83
N ASP A 449 -29.31 22.43 17.13
CA ASP A 449 -30.52 21.67 16.83
C ASP A 449 -30.40 20.81 15.56
N ILE A 450 -29.18 20.61 15.02
CA ILE A 450 -28.95 19.80 13.81
C ILE A 450 -28.31 18.47 14.17
N TYR A 451 -28.97 17.40 13.73
CA TYR A 451 -28.51 16.02 13.91
C TYR A 451 -28.17 15.39 12.57
N PHE A 452 -27.02 14.75 12.48
CA PHE A 452 -26.51 14.05 11.31
C PHE A 452 -26.61 12.54 11.48
N ALA A 453 -27.16 11.86 10.47
CA ALA A 453 -27.21 10.42 10.35
C ALA A 453 -26.30 9.96 9.21
N GLY A 454 -25.21 9.26 9.54
CA GLY A 454 -24.21 8.77 8.59
C GLY A 454 -24.64 7.52 7.80
N VAL A 455 -25.78 7.59 7.12
CA VAL A 455 -26.35 6.48 6.36
C VAL A 455 -25.51 6.15 5.12
N THR A 456 -25.13 4.88 4.99
CA THR A 456 -24.43 4.34 3.81
C THR A 456 -25.06 3.05 3.27
N THR A 457 -26.17 2.62 3.85
CA THR A 457 -26.87 1.37 3.49
C THR A 457 -28.34 1.70 3.31
N SER A 458 -28.95 1.15 2.26
CA SER A 458 -30.39 1.32 2.04
C SER A 458 -31.18 0.65 3.15
N ASP A 459 -31.90 1.43 3.94
CA ASP A 459 -32.71 0.92 5.06
C ASP A 459 -33.84 1.91 5.41
N THR A 460 -34.75 1.44 6.25
CA THR A 460 -35.73 2.27 6.96
C THR A 460 -35.20 2.59 8.35
N TYR A 461 -34.97 3.88 8.60
CA TYR A 461 -34.38 4.41 9.83
C TYR A 461 -35.43 5.03 10.73
N THR A 462 -35.55 4.53 11.96
CA THR A 462 -36.36 5.13 13.01
C THR A 462 -35.52 6.10 13.83
N VAL A 463 -35.87 7.38 13.79
CA VAL A 463 -35.31 8.47 14.60
C VAL A 463 -36.18 8.61 15.84
N LYS A 464 -35.62 8.33 17.02
CA LYS A 464 -36.30 8.51 18.31
C LYS A 464 -35.90 9.83 18.95
N LEU A 465 -36.89 10.67 19.23
CA LEU A 465 -36.71 11.94 19.92
C LEU A 465 -36.90 11.73 21.43
N ALA A 466 -36.18 12.49 22.24
CA ALA A 466 -36.40 12.50 23.68
C ALA A 466 -37.81 12.97 24.03
N THR A 467 -38.28 12.56 25.19
CA THR A 467 -39.43 13.15 25.89
C THR A 467 -38.95 13.73 27.21
N GLN A 468 -39.50 14.88 27.58
CA GLN A 468 -39.16 15.57 28.81
C GLN A 468 -40.02 15.07 29.96
N LEU A 469 -39.37 14.57 30.99
CA LEU A 469 -39.99 14.37 32.28
C LEU A 469 -39.62 15.53 33.19
N LEU A 470 -40.63 16.34 33.53
CA LEU A 470 -40.50 17.38 34.54
C LEU A 470 -40.95 16.86 35.90
N VAL A 471 -40.07 16.93 36.90
CA VAL A 471 -40.37 16.53 38.27
C VAL A 471 -40.36 17.75 39.17
N LYS A 472 -41.47 18.03 39.84
CA LYS A 472 -41.59 19.09 40.84
C LYS A 472 -41.66 18.49 42.23
N ASN A 473 -40.87 19.03 43.15
CA ASN A 473 -40.77 18.57 44.52
C ASN A 473 -41.43 19.59 45.44
N LEU A 474 -42.43 19.17 46.21
CA LEU A 474 -43.28 20.03 47.02
C LEU A 474 -43.35 19.56 48.47
N TYR A 475 -43.25 20.47 49.43
CA TYR A 475 -43.57 20.25 50.85
C TYR A 475 -44.50 21.38 51.32
N GLU A 476 -45.64 21.03 51.92
CA GLU A 476 -46.71 22.00 52.28
C GLU A 476 -47.12 22.93 51.11
N GLY A 477 -47.10 22.40 49.88
CA GLY A 477 -47.41 23.15 48.66
C GLY A 477 -46.32 24.13 48.19
N LYS A 478 -45.16 24.17 48.85
CA LYS A 478 -44.01 24.99 48.46
C LYS A 478 -42.91 24.16 47.79
N PRO A 479 -42.20 24.70 46.78
CA PRO A 479 -41.05 24.03 46.19
C PRO A 479 -39.98 23.68 47.24
N VAL A 480 -39.46 22.46 47.18
CA VAL A 480 -38.39 21.98 48.07
C VAL A 480 -37.35 21.24 47.26
N SER A 481 -36.07 21.45 47.57
CA SER A 481 -34.99 20.72 46.90
C SER A 481 -35.02 19.24 47.32
N ALA A 482 -35.13 18.33 46.36
CA ALA A 482 -35.04 16.90 46.59
C ALA A 482 -34.18 16.23 45.51
N LYS A 483 -33.60 15.09 45.87
CA LYS A 483 -32.89 14.23 44.93
C LYS A 483 -33.91 13.40 44.15
N VAL A 484 -33.88 13.48 42.83
CA VAL A 484 -34.72 12.68 41.95
C VAL A 484 -33.87 11.69 41.20
N THR A 485 -34.26 10.42 41.25
CA THR A 485 -33.59 9.30 40.57
C THR A 485 -34.59 8.59 39.66
N VAL A 486 -34.25 8.44 38.39
CA VAL A 486 -35.05 7.73 37.39
C VAL A 486 -34.44 6.36 37.16
N TYR A 487 -35.25 5.32 37.29
CA TYR A 487 -34.87 3.94 37.06
C TYR A 487 -35.60 3.34 35.86
N ASP A 488 -34.94 2.42 35.16
CA ASP A 488 -35.62 1.53 34.21
C ASP A 488 -36.42 0.44 34.94
N THR A 489 -37.18 -0.35 34.19
CA THR A 489 -37.97 -1.47 34.72
C THR A 489 -37.12 -2.61 35.31
N LYS A 490 -35.80 -2.58 35.12
CA LYS A 490 -34.84 -3.54 35.68
C LYS A 490 -34.18 -3.02 36.96
N GLY A 491 -34.50 -1.80 37.38
CA GLY A 491 -33.94 -1.16 38.57
C GLY A 491 -32.59 -0.45 38.35
N ASN A 492 -32.15 -0.27 37.11
CA ASN A 492 -30.93 0.47 36.80
C ASN A 492 -31.22 1.98 36.81
N VAL A 493 -30.31 2.77 37.37
CA VAL A 493 -30.40 4.24 37.32
C VAL A 493 -30.12 4.74 35.90
N ILE A 494 -31.09 5.42 35.30
CA ILE A 494 -31.00 6.02 33.96
C ILE A 494 -30.59 7.49 34.04
N ALA A 495 -31.13 8.22 35.01
CA ALA A 495 -30.80 9.63 35.23
C ALA A 495 -30.97 10.01 36.70
N GLN A 496 -30.25 11.03 37.14
CA GLN A 496 -30.37 11.55 38.50
C GLN A 496 -30.06 13.05 38.52
N ALA A 497 -30.88 13.82 39.24
CA ALA A 497 -30.67 15.24 39.46
C ALA A 497 -31.14 15.63 40.87
N SER A 498 -30.86 16.85 41.30
CA SER A 498 -31.37 17.38 42.57
C SER A 498 -31.79 18.82 42.38
N GLY A 499 -32.93 19.19 42.95
CA GLY A 499 -33.48 20.53 42.83
C GLY A 499 -34.96 20.57 43.17
N GLU A 500 -35.51 21.78 43.24
CA GLU A 500 -36.94 22.03 43.43
C GLU A 500 -37.76 21.54 42.23
N GLN A 501 -37.20 21.73 41.04
CA GLN A 501 -37.73 21.29 39.77
C GLN A 501 -36.58 20.73 38.94
N VAL A 502 -36.74 19.52 38.39
CA VAL A 502 -35.72 18.87 37.57
C VAL A 502 -36.34 18.31 36.30
N THR A 503 -35.64 18.49 35.17
CA THR A 503 -36.07 18.00 33.85
C THR A 503 -35.13 16.90 33.39
N PHE A 504 -35.69 15.82 32.84
CA PHE A 504 -34.93 14.73 32.24
C PHE A 504 -35.36 14.50 30.79
N ASP A 505 -34.38 14.41 29.89
CA ASP A 505 -34.58 13.91 28.53
C ASP A 505 -34.49 12.38 28.56
N LEU A 506 -35.62 11.70 28.38
CA LEU A 506 -35.74 10.24 28.49
C LEU A 506 -36.24 9.62 27.20
N GLU A 507 -35.95 8.33 26.99
CA GLU A 507 -36.47 7.59 25.83
C GLU A 507 -38.00 7.45 25.92
N PRO A 508 -38.74 7.79 24.85
CA PRO A 508 -40.20 7.75 24.85
C PRO A 508 -40.71 6.31 24.73
N LEU A 509 -41.98 6.11 25.06
CA LEU A 509 -42.68 4.81 25.01
C LEU A 509 -42.02 3.75 25.91
N VAL A 510 -41.37 4.21 26.99
CA VAL A 510 -40.73 3.38 28.01
C VAL A 510 -41.38 3.67 29.36
N THR A 511 -41.51 2.63 30.19
CA THR A 511 -41.93 2.76 31.58
C THR A 511 -40.71 3.02 32.47
N TYR A 512 -40.78 4.07 33.27
CA TYR A 512 -39.77 4.41 34.27
C TYR A 512 -40.34 4.36 35.67
N VAL A 513 -39.48 4.06 36.64
CA VAL A 513 -39.76 4.28 38.06
C VAL A 513 -38.99 5.53 38.48
N VAL A 514 -39.71 6.56 38.89
CA VAL A 514 -39.11 7.83 39.32
C VAL A 514 -39.24 7.92 40.82
N GLN A 515 -38.13 8.19 41.50
CA GLN A 515 -38.07 8.30 42.95
C GLN A 515 -37.60 9.69 43.35
N GLY A 516 -38.43 10.38 44.12
CA GLY A 516 -38.07 11.60 44.83
C GLY A 516 -37.61 11.29 46.26
N ASP A 517 -36.54 11.94 46.70
CA ASP A 517 -35.96 11.78 48.03
C ASP A 517 -35.58 13.16 48.60
N ASN A 518 -36.34 13.65 49.57
CA ASN A 518 -36.07 14.94 50.22
C ASN A 518 -35.12 14.82 51.43
N GLY A 519 -34.48 13.65 51.62
CA GLY A 519 -33.59 13.32 52.73
C GLY A 519 -34.29 12.82 53.99
N ALA A 520 -35.59 13.08 54.15
CA ALA A 520 -36.41 12.57 55.25
C ALA A 520 -37.42 11.51 54.78
N GLU A 521 -37.94 11.65 53.56
CA GLU A 521 -38.98 10.83 52.96
C GLU A 521 -38.61 10.49 51.51
N LYS A 522 -38.90 9.24 51.12
CA LYS A 522 -38.78 8.75 49.75
C LYS A 522 -40.16 8.46 49.18
N GLN A 523 -40.43 8.97 47.99
CA GLN A 523 -41.63 8.66 47.23
C GLN A 523 -41.25 8.09 45.86
N SER A 524 -42.05 7.18 45.33
CA SER A 524 -41.84 6.59 44.02
C SER A 524 -43.11 6.58 43.19
N LYS A 525 -42.98 6.85 41.89
CA LYS A 525 -44.06 6.77 40.90
C LYS A 525 -43.59 5.99 39.68
N THR A 526 -44.45 5.10 39.20
CA THR A 526 -44.23 4.41 37.93
C THR A 526 -44.98 5.17 36.84
N LEU A 527 -44.30 5.52 35.76
CA LEU A 527 -44.85 6.32 34.68
C LEU A 527 -44.46 5.77 33.31
N TYR A 528 -45.41 5.71 32.39
CA TYR A 528 -45.19 5.36 30.99
C TYR A 528 -45.10 6.65 30.17
N LEU A 529 -43.91 6.94 29.64
CA LEU A 529 -43.60 8.23 29.04
C LEU A 529 -43.97 8.25 27.56
N SER A 530 -45.27 8.40 27.26
CA SER A 530 -45.76 8.48 25.86
C SER A 530 -45.56 9.86 25.21
N ASP A 531 -45.35 10.89 26.02
CA ASP A 531 -45.04 12.27 25.62
C ASP A 531 -44.34 12.99 26.79
N ASP A 532 -44.11 14.29 26.69
CA ASP A 532 -43.71 15.12 27.82
C ASP A 532 -44.70 14.97 28.97
N MET A 533 -44.15 14.74 30.16
CA MET A 533 -44.94 14.53 31.37
C MET A 533 -44.41 15.40 32.50
N GLU A 534 -45.34 15.92 33.29
CA GLU A 534 -45.06 16.56 34.55
C GLU A 534 -45.52 15.65 35.69
N VAL A 535 -44.70 15.52 36.73
CA VAL A 535 -45.04 14.76 37.92
C VAL A 535 -44.61 15.49 39.18
N ASP A 536 -45.53 15.54 40.13
CA ASP A 536 -45.28 16.17 41.42
C ASP A 536 -44.98 15.11 42.49
N PHE A 537 -43.95 15.33 43.30
CA PHE A 537 -43.74 14.63 44.56
C PHE A 537 -44.09 15.56 45.71
N THR A 538 -45.11 15.19 46.49
CA THR A 538 -45.59 15.99 47.62
C THR A 538 -45.20 15.28 48.91
N TYR A 539 -44.14 15.76 49.56
CA TYR A 539 -43.62 15.20 50.80
C TYR A 539 -44.49 15.63 51.98
N SER A 540 -44.71 14.70 52.89
CA SER A 540 -45.42 14.91 54.16
C SER A 540 -44.47 15.26 55.31
N THR A 541 -43.19 14.94 55.15
CA THR A 541 -42.15 15.19 56.15
C THR A 541 -41.25 16.33 55.68
N ALA A 542 -40.97 17.29 56.58
CA ALA A 542 -40.04 18.37 56.29
C ALA A 542 -38.68 17.82 55.85
N PRO A 543 -38.02 18.44 54.86
CA PRO A 543 -36.71 18.00 54.40
C PRO A 543 -35.72 17.95 55.56
N ALA A 544 -34.86 16.93 55.58
CA ALA A 544 -33.88 16.77 56.65
C ALA A 544 -32.98 18.00 56.72
N PHE A 545 -32.86 18.61 57.90
CA PHE A 545 -31.98 19.76 58.11
C PHE A 545 -30.52 19.31 58.01
N THR A 546 -29.88 19.57 56.88
CA THR A 546 -28.44 19.40 56.71
C THR A 546 -27.73 20.60 57.32
N ILE A 547 -27.13 20.42 58.50
CA ILE A 547 -26.19 21.41 59.04
C ILE A 547 -24.97 21.42 58.09
N PRO A 548 -24.67 22.53 57.38
CA PRO A 548 -23.49 22.56 56.53
C PRO A 548 -22.26 22.37 57.42
N MET A 549 -21.30 21.53 56.99
CA MET A 549 -20.16 21.20 57.84
C MET A 549 -19.37 22.43 58.30
N ASP A 550 -19.40 23.51 57.53
CA ASP A 550 -18.77 24.78 57.89
C ASP A 550 -19.34 25.37 59.21
N TYR A 551 -20.63 25.19 59.48
CA TYR A 551 -21.26 25.61 60.74
C TYR A 551 -20.85 24.72 61.92
N VAL A 552 -20.64 23.43 61.67
CA VAL A 552 -20.10 22.50 62.68
C VAL A 552 -18.65 22.86 63.00
N TYR A 553 -17.85 23.19 61.98
CA TYR A 553 -16.46 23.67 62.17
C TYR A 553 -16.41 25.01 62.92
N LEU A 554 -17.29 25.96 62.60
CA LEU A 554 -17.45 27.22 63.34
C LEU A 554 -17.83 27.00 64.80
N ALA A 555 -18.74 26.06 65.09
CA ALA A 555 -19.11 25.71 66.46
C ALA A 555 -17.93 25.09 67.23
N PHE A 556 -17.16 24.19 66.61
CA PHE A 556 -15.95 23.62 67.21
C PHE A 556 -14.87 24.69 67.47
N LEU A 557 -14.64 25.60 66.53
CA LEU A 557 -13.70 26.71 66.69
C LEU A 557 -14.13 27.65 67.83
N ALA A 558 -15.42 27.94 67.96
CA ALA A 558 -15.95 28.75 69.05
C ALA A 558 -15.73 28.06 70.41
N ILE A 559 -15.96 26.75 70.52
CA ILE A 559 -15.70 25.97 71.74
C ILE A 559 -14.20 26.02 72.11
N ILE A 560 -13.31 25.83 71.14
CA ILE A 560 -11.86 25.91 71.35
C ILE A 560 -11.45 27.32 71.80
N ALA A 561 -11.98 28.37 71.16
CA ALA A 561 -11.70 29.75 71.54
C ALA A 561 -12.18 30.08 72.96
N PHE A 562 -13.37 29.61 73.36
CA PHE A 562 -13.89 29.75 74.72
C PHE A 562 -13.05 28.97 75.74
N ALA A 563 -12.59 27.76 75.41
CA ALA A 563 -11.72 26.97 76.27
C ALA A 563 -10.36 27.67 76.49
N ILE A 564 -9.78 28.25 75.44
CA ILE A 564 -8.55 29.05 75.52
C ILE A 564 -8.78 30.31 76.36
N LEU A 565 -9.86 31.04 76.12
CA LEU A 565 -10.21 32.23 76.91
C LEU A 565 -10.45 31.90 78.39
N TYR A 566 -11.11 30.78 78.69
CA TYR A 566 -11.29 30.28 80.05
C TYR A 566 -9.95 29.89 80.69
N LEU A 567 -9.06 29.20 79.97
CA LEU A 567 -7.72 28.85 80.45
C LEU A 567 -6.91 30.11 80.78
N VAL A 568 -6.93 31.11 79.90
CA VAL A 568 -6.26 32.42 80.09
C VAL A 568 -6.86 33.18 81.28
N TYR A 569 -8.19 33.18 81.43
CA TYR A 569 -8.86 33.78 82.59
C TYR A 569 -8.46 33.09 83.90
N LYS A 570 -8.43 31.75 83.92
CA LYS A 570 -8.03 30.97 85.10
C LYS A 570 -6.57 31.22 85.48
N LEU A 571 -5.67 31.28 84.48
CA LEU A 571 -4.26 31.65 84.66
C LEU A 571 -4.08 33.06 85.23
N ARG A 572 -4.98 34.02 84.92
CA ARG A 572 -4.91 35.39 85.45
C ARG A 572 -5.47 35.57 86.87
N LYS A 573 -6.40 34.74 87.32
CA LYS A 573 -7.09 34.93 88.62
C LYS A 573 -6.62 34.01 89.76
N GLY A 574 -5.85 32.97 89.49
CA GLY A 574 -5.28 32.12 90.53
C GLY A 574 -4.19 31.24 89.97
N GLY A 575 -3.00 31.30 90.58
CA GLY A 575 -1.88 30.44 90.24
C GLY A 575 -2.31 28.97 90.20
N ILE A 576 -2.19 28.35 89.03
CA ILE A 576 -2.33 26.91 88.90
C ILE A 576 -1.00 26.32 89.39
N THR A 577 -1.02 25.70 90.57
CA THR A 577 0.01 24.73 90.94
C THR A 577 -0.19 23.50 90.08
N VAL A 578 0.75 23.25 89.16
CA VAL A 578 0.85 21.98 88.45
C VAL A 578 1.56 21.01 89.40
N GLU A 579 0.81 20.17 90.09
CA GLU A 579 1.39 18.98 90.73
C GLU A 579 1.65 17.93 89.65
N ILE A 580 2.93 17.71 89.33
CA ILE A 580 3.39 16.51 88.62
C ILE A 580 3.60 15.45 89.70
N GLN A 581 2.74 14.44 89.75
CA GLN A 581 3.08 13.18 90.43
C GLN A 581 3.99 12.38 89.49
N ALA A 582 5.09 11.88 90.07
CA ALA A 582 6.30 11.36 89.40
C ALA A 582 6.06 10.21 88.43
#